data_AF-A0A7T4MRX2-F1
#
_entry.id   AF-A0A7T4MRX2-F1
#
_cell.length_a   1.000
_cell.length_b   1.000
_cell.length_c   1.000
_cell.angle_alpha   90.00
_cell.angle_beta   90.00
_cell.angle_gamma   90.00
#
_symmetry.space_group_name_H-M   'P 1'
#
loop_
_entity.id
_entity.type
_entity.pdbx_description
1 polymer ?
#
loop_
_entity_poly.entity_id
_entity_poly.type
_entity_poly.pdbx_seq_one_letter_code
_entity_poly.pdbx_strand_id
1 'polypeptide(L)'
;MAPAQRRECAVIGVTLVAVGLSYGALSQASGFPLWQTVMLAALAIGGAAELTFVGVVAAGGAPILAVLGGLLVNSRNFAFGLSIGEYAPRGVRQYLAAHLANDETAAFARPGADRTERWQRFVLMAVVLFPAWVGGARPGAAAGVRGGCGPAGAGRGVPGDPVLPGGSGSAQPLPGGDGGRRRAAGRGGHPRAAAGAGGRGLPAGADPGGRLPEGARPASSAARRRGRPCDGGRCGMSPAAFLVALAGLAGGTYLMRILGVKIGALSARKTAQEDDADPAQETPTAVSPHELSQSPARLWMDRATVVLIVAVAATTMLFEGQEVVGPARIIGAGTGILAALLKAPMLACVVLAMAVCAGLRALGVA
;
A
#
# COMPACT_ATOMS: atom_id res chain seq x y z
N MET A 1 -20.91 -21.25 -23.28
CA MET A 1 -19.87 -20.22 -23.02
C MET A 1 -19.02 -20.02 -24.26
N ALA A 2 -18.88 -18.77 -24.70
CA ALA A 2 -18.06 -18.43 -25.87
C ALA A 2 -16.55 -18.57 -25.57
N PRO A 3 -15.71 -18.94 -26.56
CA PRO A 3 -14.26 -19.05 -26.37
C PRO A 3 -13.59 -17.71 -25.99
N ALA A 4 -14.12 -16.58 -26.47
CA ALA A 4 -13.63 -15.24 -26.09
C ALA A 4 -13.75 -14.97 -24.59
N GLN A 5 -14.92 -15.27 -24.01
CA GLN A 5 -15.19 -15.12 -22.58
C GLN A 5 -14.23 -15.94 -21.71
N ARG A 6 -13.90 -17.18 -22.13
CA ARG A 6 -12.93 -18.02 -21.40
C ARG A 6 -11.53 -17.41 -21.44
N ARG A 7 -11.12 -16.86 -22.59
CA ARG A 7 -9.82 -16.20 -22.75
C ARG A 7 -9.71 -14.96 -21.86
N GLU A 8 -10.74 -14.12 -21.83
CA GLU A 8 -10.78 -12.92 -20.97
C GLU A 8 -10.68 -13.30 -19.48
N CYS A 9 -11.47 -14.27 -19.03
CA CYS A 9 -11.43 -14.77 -17.66
C CYS A 9 -10.04 -15.34 -17.31
N ALA A 10 -9.42 -16.08 -18.23
CA ALA A 10 -8.08 -16.63 -18.03
C ALA A 10 -7.00 -15.53 -17.92
N VAL A 11 -7.08 -14.48 -18.74
CA VAL A 11 -6.16 -13.33 -18.67
C VAL A 11 -6.26 -12.65 -17.30
N ILE A 12 -7.49 -12.37 -16.83
CA ILE A 12 -7.71 -11.80 -15.49
C ILE A 12 -7.16 -12.75 -14.41
N GLY A 13 -7.41 -14.05 -14.52
CA GLY A 13 -6.90 -15.06 -13.61
C GLY A 13 -5.37 -15.08 -13.51
N VAL A 14 -4.66 -14.98 -14.64
CA VAL A 14 -3.18 -14.89 -14.66
C VAL A 14 -2.70 -13.62 -13.96
N THR A 15 -3.36 -12.48 -14.19
CA THR A 15 -3.05 -11.24 -13.49
C THR A 15 -3.26 -11.39 -11.99
N LEU A 16 -4.36 -12.02 -11.54
CA LEU A 16 -4.62 -12.27 -10.13
C LEU A 16 -3.57 -13.16 -9.46
N VAL A 17 -3.05 -14.17 -10.16
CA VAL A 17 -1.91 -14.98 -9.68
C VAL A 17 -0.68 -14.11 -9.47
N ALA A 18 -0.34 -13.24 -10.43
CA ALA A 18 0.82 -12.36 -10.33
C ALA A 18 0.71 -11.35 -9.18
N VAL A 19 -0.48 -10.75 -8.99
CA VAL A 19 -0.74 -9.86 -7.85
C VAL A 19 -0.72 -10.64 -6.54
N GLY A 20 -1.31 -11.83 -6.49
CA GLY A 20 -1.27 -12.72 -5.32
C GLY A 20 0.16 -13.10 -4.92
N LEU A 21 1.00 -13.45 -5.90
CA LEU A 21 2.43 -13.73 -5.69
C LEU A 21 3.14 -12.53 -5.05
N SER A 22 2.88 -11.33 -5.56
CA SER A 22 3.46 -10.09 -5.06
C SER A 22 3.02 -9.79 -3.62
N TYR A 23 1.73 -9.95 -3.32
CA TYR A 23 1.18 -9.84 -1.97
C TYR A 23 1.83 -10.85 -1.02
N GLY A 24 1.94 -12.12 -1.42
CA GLY A 24 2.55 -13.16 -0.62
C GLY A 24 4.00 -12.86 -0.25
N ALA A 25 4.78 -12.40 -1.24
CA ALA A 25 6.16 -12.00 -1.04
C ALA A 25 6.28 -10.79 -0.10
N LEU A 26 5.44 -9.77 -0.28
CA LEU A 26 5.41 -8.59 0.59
C LEU A 26 5.04 -8.93 2.04
N SER A 27 4.03 -9.78 2.23
CA SER A 27 3.57 -10.22 3.56
C SER A 27 4.70 -10.93 4.32
N GLN A 28 5.45 -11.79 3.63
CA GLN A 28 6.61 -12.46 4.22
C GLN A 28 7.78 -11.53 4.51
N ALA A 29 8.08 -10.60 3.59
CA ALA A 29 9.08 -9.56 3.85
C ALA A 29 8.73 -8.70 5.07
N SER A 30 7.43 -8.57 5.35
CA SER A 30 6.88 -7.86 6.51
C SER A 30 6.81 -8.70 7.78
N GLY A 31 7.34 -9.93 7.78
CA GLY A 31 7.43 -10.79 8.96
C GLY A 31 6.17 -11.60 9.28
N PHE A 32 5.17 -11.63 8.41
CA PHE A 32 3.99 -12.48 8.59
C PHE A 32 4.32 -13.94 8.23
N PRO A 33 3.99 -14.92 9.09
CA PRO A 33 4.12 -16.32 8.75
C PRO A 33 3.10 -16.74 7.68
N LEU A 34 3.44 -17.78 6.91
CA LEU A 34 2.65 -18.29 5.80
C LEU A 34 1.15 -18.46 6.11
N TRP A 35 0.81 -18.97 7.29
CA TRP A 35 -0.59 -19.19 7.66
C TRP A 35 -1.37 -17.87 7.81
N GLN A 36 -0.75 -16.81 8.34
CA GLN A 36 -1.39 -15.49 8.47
C GLN A 36 -1.65 -14.91 7.08
N THR A 37 -0.65 -14.97 6.20
CA THR A 37 -0.75 -14.51 4.81
C THR A 37 -1.89 -15.19 4.05
N VAL A 38 -1.98 -16.52 4.16
CA VAL A 38 -3.00 -17.33 3.48
C VAL A 38 -4.39 -17.09 4.08
N MET A 39 -4.52 -16.99 5.40
CA MET A 39 -5.81 -16.71 6.04
C MET A 39 -6.34 -15.32 5.66
N LEU A 40 -5.46 -14.32 5.65
CA LEU A 40 -5.83 -12.97 5.24
C LEU A 40 -6.33 -12.95 3.78
N ALA A 41 -5.60 -13.62 2.87
CA ALA A 41 -5.99 -13.77 1.47
C ALA A 41 -7.32 -14.49 1.26
N ALA A 42 -7.57 -15.57 2.01
CA ALA A 42 -8.77 -16.39 1.86
C ALA A 42 -10.01 -15.74 2.45
N LEU A 43 -9.88 -14.91 3.49
CA LEU A 43 -11.03 -14.37 4.23
C LEU A 43 -11.35 -12.93 3.91
N ALA A 44 -10.36 -12.08 3.68
CA ALA A 44 -10.60 -10.69 3.31
C ALA A 44 -10.96 -10.58 1.82
N ILE A 45 -10.23 -11.30 0.94
CA ILE A 45 -10.40 -11.28 -0.52
C ILE A 45 -10.47 -9.82 -1.02
N GLY A 46 -9.59 -8.97 -0.50
CA GLY A 46 -9.65 -7.52 -0.68
C GLY A 46 -8.57 -6.96 -1.60
N GLY A 47 -7.52 -7.75 -1.86
CA GLY A 47 -6.35 -7.35 -2.65
C GLY A 47 -5.65 -6.13 -2.04
N ALA A 48 -6.11 -4.94 -2.42
CA ALA A 48 -5.60 -3.67 -1.93
C ALA A 48 -5.71 -3.54 -0.40
N ALA A 49 -6.83 -3.95 0.21
CA ALA A 49 -6.98 -3.87 1.67
C ALA A 49 -5.99 -4.76 2.44
N GLU A 50 -5.57 -5.89 1.85
CA GLU A 50 -4.60 -6.79 2.46
C GLU A 50 -3.18 -6.22 2.37
N LEU A 51 -2.84 -5.60 1.23
CA LEU A 51 -1.60 -4.84 1.08
C LEU A 51 -1.55 -3.64 2.05
N THR A 52 -2.65 -2.91 2.21
CA THR A 52 -2.76 -1.83 3.21
C THR A 52 -2.60 -2.38 4.62
N PHE A 53 -3.26 -3.48 4.95
CA PHE A 53 -3.16 -4.11 6.26
C PHE A 53 -1.72 -4.51 6.58
N VAL A 54 -1.07 -5.24 5.67
CA VAL A 54 0.33 -5.67 5.80
C VAL A 54 1.25 -4.45 5.92
N GLY A 55 1.07 -3.44 5.06
CA GLY A 55 1.89 -2.23 5.06
C GLY A 55 1.81 -1.42 6.35
N VAL A 56 0.61 -1.24 6.91
CA VAL A 56 0.44 -0.52 8.19
C VAL A 56 1.10 -1.27 9.34
N VAL A 57 0.95 -2.59 9.39
CA VAL A 57 1.60 -3.42 10.44
C VAL A 57 3.11 -3.43 10.27
N ALA A 58 3.62 -3.53 9.04
CA ALA A 58 5.05 -3.48 8.72
C ALA A 58 5.69 -2.16 9.14
N ALA A 59 4.96 -1.04 9.00
CA ALA A 59 5.38 0.28 9.47
C ALA A 59 5.31 0.46 11.00
N GLY A 60 5.00 -0.59 11.76
CA GLY A 60 4.86 -0.54 13.22
C GLY A 60 3.53 0.07 13.71
N GLY A 61 2.55 0.24 12.81
CA GLY A 61 1.23 0.75 13.13
C GLY A 61 0.42 -0.19 14.03
N ALA A 62 -0.54 0.38 14.77
CA ALA A 62 -1.43 -0.41 15.61
C ALA A 62 -2.34 -1.31 14.73
N PRO A 63 -2.63 -2.57 15.14
CA PRO A 63 -3.48 -3.48 14.36
C PRO A 63 -4.84 -2.90 14.00
N ILE A 64 -5.43 -2.09 14.88
CA ILE A 64 -6.70 -1.42 14.64
C ILE A 64 -6.63 -0.42 13.46
N LEU A 65 -5.51 0.29 13.29
CA LEU A 65 -5.32 1.21 12.17
C LEU A 65 -5.15 0.45 10.85
N ALA A 66 -4.50 -0.72 10.88
CA ALA A 66 -4.41 -1.61 9.73
C ALA A 66 -5.79 -2.11 9.29
N VAL A 67 -6.64 -2.49 10.26
CA VAL A 67 -8.04 -2.86 10.01
C VAL A 67 -8.83 -1.69 9.44
N LEU A 68 -8.78 -0.52 10.08
CA LEU A 68 -9.55 0.66 9.63
C LEU A 68 -9.10 1.12 8.24
N GLY A 69 -7.80 1.15 7.97
CA GLY A 69 -7.26 1.46 6.64
C GLY A 69 -7.71 0.44 5.59
N GLY A 70 -7.63 -0.85 5.91
CA GLY A 70 -8.12 -1.91 5.02
C GLY A 70 -9.63 -1.82 4.77
N LEU A 71 -10.44 -1.55 5.80
CA LEU A 71 -11.88 -1.37 5.68
C LEU A 71 -12.25 -0.12 4.88
N LEU A 72 -11.49 0.96 5.03
CA LEU A 72 -11.67 2.16 4.23
C LEU A 72 -11.47 1.85 2.75
N VAL A 73 -10.37 1.18 2.40
CA VAL A 73 -10.10 0.70 1.02
C VAL A 73 -11.21 -0.23 0.53
N ASN A 74 -11.71 -1.11 1.41
CA ASN A 74 -12.76 -2.07 1.08
C ASN A 74 -14.18 -1.50 1.07
N SER A 75 -14.40 -0.24 1.44
CA SER A 75 -15.75 0.38 1.38
C SER A 75 -16.40 0.29 0.00
N ARG A 76 -15.59 0.32 -1.07
CA ARG A 76 -16.02 0.08 -2.46
C ARG A 76 -16.77 -1.24 -2.67
N ASN A 77 -16.52 -2.24 -1.83
CA ASN A 77 -17.19 -3.54 -1.90
C ASN A 77 -18.69 -3.45 -1.60
N PHE A 78 -19.15 -2.39 -0.93
CA PHE A 78 -20.57 -2.09 -0.80
C PHE A 78 -21.21 -1.84 -2.17
N ALA A 79 -20.58 -1.02 -3.01
CA ALA A 79 -21.07 -0.72 -4.37
C ALA A 79 -21.04 -1.96 -5.28
N PHE A 80 -20.00 -2.79 -5.18
CA PHE A 80 -19.96 -4.07 -5.89
C PHE A 80 -21.10 -4.99 -5.42
N GLY A 81 -21.35 -5.04 -4.11
CA GLY A 81 -22.47 -5.77 -3.54
C GLY A 81 -23.81 -5.29 -4.10
N LEU A 82 -24.05 -3.98 -4.18
CA LEU A 82 -25.28 -3.40 -4.76
C LEU A 82 -25.50 -3.90 -6.20
N SER A 83 -24.45 -3.90 -7.03
CA SER A 83 -24.54 -4.40 -8.40
C SER A 83 -24.83 -5.91 -8.44
N ILE A 84 -24.15 -6.70 -7.62
CA ILE A 84 -24.34 -8.16 -7.55
C ILE A 84 -25.75 -8.53 -7.07
N GLY A 85 -26.33 -7.74 -6.16
CA GLY A 85 -27.67 -7.95 -5.63
C GLY A 85 -28.77 -7.96 -6.69
N GLU A 86 -28.59 -7.26 -7.80
CA GLU A 86 -29.56 -7.19 -8.90
C GLU A 86 -29.76 -8.55 -9.60
N TYR A 87 -28.71 -9.38 -9.65
CA TYR A 87 -28.74 -10.64 -10.36
C TYR A 87 -28.49 -11.89 -9.50
N ALA A 88 -27.91 -11.77 -8.31
CA ALA A 88 -27.62 -12.90 -7.43
C ALA A 88 -28.89 -13.71 -7.07
N PRO A 89 -28.85 -15.05 -7.13
CA PRO A 89 -29.93 -15.90 -6.64
C PRO A 89 -30.10 -15.76 -5.13
N ARG A 90 -31.35 -15.90 -4.67
CA ARG A 90 -31.71 -15.78 -3.25
C ARG A 90 -31.25 -16.98 -2.44
N GLY A 91 -31.29 -16.82 -1.11
CA GLY A 91 -30.94 -17.87 -0.16
C GLY A 91 -29.42 -17.96 0.03
N VAL A 92 -28.91 -19.18 0.25
CA VAL A 92 -27.49 -19.44 0.57
C VAL A 92 -26.54 -18.88 -0.50
N ARG A 93 -26.94 -18.92 -1.77
CA ARG A 93 -26.16 -18.39 -2.89
C ARG A 93 -25.86 -16.89 -2.77
N GLN A 94 -26.74 -16.13 -2.13
CA GLN A 94 -26.54 -14.69 -1.91
C GLN A 94 -25.40 -14.42 -0.92
N TYR A 95 -25.26 -15.27 0.10
CA TYR A 95 -24.18 -15.18 1.09
C TYR A 95 -22.83 -15.57 0.50
N LEU A 96 -22.80 -16.56 -0.39
CA LEU A 96 -21.60 -16.95 -1.15
C LEU A 96 -21.21 -15.87 -2.16
N ALA A 97 -22.19 -15.29 -2.87
CA ALA A 97 -21.96 -14.18 -3.77
C ALA A 97 -21.38 -12.96 -3.04
N ALA A 98 -21.90 -12.67 -1.84
CA ALA A 98 -21.36 -11.63 -0.98
C ALA A 98 -19.94 -11.93 -0.49
N HIS A 99 -19.52 -13.19 -0.32
CA HIS A 99 -18.14 -13.47 0.06
C HIS A 99 -17.16 -13.13 -1.08
N LEU A 100 -17.55 -13.46 -2.31
CA LEU A 100 -16.73 -13.32 -3.53
C LEU A 100 -16.95 -12.01 -4.28
N ALA A 101 -17.72 -11.06 -3.71
CA ALA A 101 -18.01 -9.78 -4.33
C ALA A 101 -16.77 -8.86 -4.39
N ASN A 102 -16.32 -8.54 -5.58
CA ASN A 102 -15.20 -7.63 -5.87
C ASN A 102 -15.36 -6.98 -7.24
N ASP A 103 -14.39 -6.14 -7.62
CA ASP A 103 -14.39 -5.43 -8.89
C ASP A 103 -14.31 -6.37 -10.09
N GLU A 104 -13.54 -7.46 -10.03
CA GLU A 104 -13.40 -8.40 -11.15
C GLU A 104 -14.71 -9.15 -11.39
N THR A 105 -15.33 -9.68 -10.34
CA THR A 105 -16.61 -10.42 -10.45
C THR A 105 -17.76 -9.51 -10.86
N ALA A 106 -17.79 -8.28 -10.36
CA ALA A 106 -18.80 -7.29 -10.76
C ALA A 106 -18.59 -6.80 -12.21
N ALA A 107 -17.35 -6.52 -12.61
CA ALA A 107 -17.02 -6.07 -13.96
C ALA A 107 -17.27 -7.17 -14.99
N PHE A 108 -16.88 -8.41 -14.70
CA PHE A 108 -17.03 -9.53 -15.62
C PHE A 108 -18.50 -9.95 -15.81
N ALA A 109 -19.33 -9.76 -14.78
CA ALA A 109 -20.77 -9.97 -14.88
C ALA A 109 -21.48 -8.87 -15.70
N ARG A 110 -20.99 -7.63 -15.66
CA ARG A 110 -21.66 -6.44 -16.22
C ARG A 110 -22.19 -6.58 -17.67
N PRO A 111 -21.47 -7.19 -18.64
CA PRO A 111 -21.94 -7.26 -20.01
C PRO A 111 -22.97 -8.35 -20.30
N GLY A 112 -23.46 -9.11 -19.30
CA GLY A 112 -24.50 -10.12 -19.50
C GLY A 112 -25.85 -9.49 -19.83
N ALA A 113 -26.57 -10.05 -20.80
CA ALA A 113 -27.81 -9.49 -21.31
C ALA A 113 -28.99 -9.66 -20.32
N ASP A 114 -29.04 -10.81 -19.66
CA ASP A 114 -30.11 -11.14 -18.71
C ASP A 114 -29.56 -11.46 -17.31
N ARG A 115 -30.46 -11.70 -16.35
CA ARG A 115 -30.07 -12.05 -14.97
C ARG A 115 -29.26 -13.35 -14.92
N THR A 116 -29.63 -14.32 -15.74
CA THR A 116 -29.04 -15.66 -15.73
C THR A 116 -27.60 -15.61 -16.23
N GLU A 117 -27.35 -14.92 -17.35
CA GLU A 117 -26.03 -14.77 -17.93
C GLU A 117 -25.10 -13.95 -17.02
N ARG A 118 -25.59 -12.87 -16.40
CA ARG A 118 -24.84 -12.09 -15.41
C ARG A 118 -24.40 -12.97 -14.23
N TRP A 119 -25.30 -13.80 -13.72
CA TRP A 119 -24.96 -14.76 -12.66
C TRP A 119 -23.95 -15.82 -13.10
N GLN A 120 -24.09 -16.39 -14.30
CA GLN A 120 -23.13 -17.36 -14.83
C GLN A 120 -21.73 -16.77 -15.01
N ARG A 121 -21.65 -15.54 -15.51
CA ARG A 121 -20.40 -14.77 -15.65
C ARG A 121 -19.78 -14.49 -14.29
N PHE A 122 -20.58 -14.05 -13.31
CA PHE A 122 -20.14 -13.86 -11.93
C PHE A 122 -19.53 -15.15 -11.36
N VAL A 123 -20.24 -16.28 -11.45
CA VAL A 123 -19.77 -17.57 -10.93
C VAL A 123 -18.48 -18.00 -11.60
N LEU A 124 -18.38 -17.85 -12.93
CA LEU A 124 -17.17 -18.19 -13.68
C LEU A 124 -15.97 -17.39 -13.17
N MET A 125 -16.11 -16.08 -13.04
CA MET A 125 -15.02 -15.22 -12.56
C MET A 125 -14.68 -15.54 -11.11
N ALA A 126 -15.68 -15.76 -10.25
CA ALA A 126 -15.48 -16.05 -8.84
C ALA A 126 -14.73 -17.38 -8.60
N VAL A 127 -15.03 -18.40 -9.40
CA VAL A 127 -14.34 -19.71 -9.37
C VAL A 127 -12.89 -19.61 -9.82
N VAL A 128 -12.55 -18.68 -10.72
CA VAL A 128 -11.16 -18.42 -11.13
C VAL A 128 -10.43 -17.56 -10.10
N LEU A 129 -11.11 -16.52 -9.59
CA LEU A 129 -10.51 -15.52 -8.72
C LEU A 129 -10.01 -16.09 -7.41
N PHE A 130 -10.83 -16.87 -6.70
CA PHE A 130 -10.47 -17.39 -5.39
C PHE A 130 -9.20 -18.26 -5.42
N PRO A 131 -9.09 -19.32 -6.26
CA PRO A 131 -7.87 -20.11 -6.33
C PRO A 131 -6.70 -19.34 -6.94
N ALA A 132 -6.92 -18.42 -7.88
CA ALA A 132 -5.84 -17.59 -8.43
C ALA A 132 -5.23 -16.67 -7.35
N TRP A 133 -6.07 -16.01 -6.56
CA TRP A 133 -5.64 -15.11 -5.49
C TRP A 133 -4.92 -15.86 -4.37
N VAL A 134 -5.59 -16.82 -3.75
CA VAL A 134 -5.05 -17.58 -2.62
C VAL A 134 -3.88 -18.47 -3.07
N GLY A 135 -3.99 -19.06 -4.26
CA GLY A 135 -2.96 -19.89 -4.88
C GLY A 135 -1.75 -19.10 -5.37
N GLY A 136 -1.86 -17.81 -5.65
CA GLY A 136 -0.72 -16.91 -5.88
C GLY A 136 -0.06 -16.47 -4.56
N ALA A 137 -0.86 -16.13 -3.55
CA ALA A 137 -0.36 -15.69 -2.24
C ALA A 137 0.52 -16.73 -1.54
N ARG A 138 0.14 -18.00 -1.59
CA ARG A 138 0.87 -19.11 -0.94
C ARG A 138 2.31 -19.30 -1.47
N PRO A 139 2.57 -19.49 -2.78
CA PRO A 139 3.91 -19.61 -3.32
C PRO A 139 4.69 -18.30 -3.23
N GLY A 140 4.06 -17.13 -3.34
CA GLY A 140 4.73 -15.85 -3.15
C GLY A 140 5.33 -15.73 -1.75
N ALA A 141 4.55 -16.13 -0.74
CA ALA A 141 5.03 -16.21 0.62
C ALA A 141 6.12 -17.30 0.79
N ALA A 142 5.90 -18.50 0.27
CA ALA A 142 6.88 -19.59 0.40
C ALA A 142 8.21 -19.31 -0.31
N ALA A 143 8.19 -18.57 -1.44
CA ALA A 143 9.39 -18.16 -2.17
C ALA A 143 10.17 -17.06 -1.42
N GLY A 144 9.46 -16.14 -0.76
CA GLY A 144 10.08 -15.16 0.14
C GLY A 144 10.89 -15.81 1.28
N VAL A 145 10.44 -16.97 1.78
CA VAL A 145 11.19 -17.76 2.78
C VAL A 145 12.51 -18.30 2.22
N ARG A 146 12.56 -18.68 0.93
CA ARG A 146 13.76 -19.26 0.30
C ARG A 146 14.73 -18.20 -0.24
N GLY A 147 14.23 -16.99 -0.54
CA GLY A 147 15.00 -15.88 -1.09
C GLY A 147 15.64 -14.93 -0.06
N GLY A 148 15.42 -15.12 1.24
CA GLY A 148 15.85 -14.12 2.23
C GLY A 148 15.82 -14.55 3.69
N CYS A 149 16.78 -15.40 4.08
CA CYS A 149 17.46 -15.36 5.38
C CYS A 149 18.91 -15.83 5.18
N GLY A 150 19.66 -15.04 4.42
CA GLY A 150 21.09 -14.84 4.66
C GLY A 150 21.27 -13.42 5.20
N PRO A 151 22.30 -13.13 6.01
CA PRO A 151 22.56 -11.79 6.51
C PRO A 151 23.01 -10.91 5.35
N ALA A 152 22.05 -10.34 4.61
CA ALA A 152 22.29 -9.45 3.48
C ALA A 152 21.32 -8.27 3.57
N GLY A 153 21.36 -7.58 4.70
CA GLY A 153 20.68 -6.30 4.95
C GLY A 153 21.47 -5.36 5.87
N ALA A 154 22.67 -5.75 6.28
CA ALA A 154 23.63 -4.88 6.96
C ALA A 154 24.91 -4.88 6.11
N GLY A 155 25.16 -3.80 5.38
CA GLY A 155 26.40 -3.57 4.66
C GLY A 155 26.43 -4.01 3.19
N ARG A 156 25.74 -3.28 2.32
CA ARG A 156 26.35 -2.93 1.03
C ARG A 156 26.77 -1.47 1.12
N GLY A 157 27.97 -1.28 1.66
CA GLY A 157 28.70 -0.04 1.44
C GLY A 157 28.92 0.13 -0.05
N VAL A 158 28.59 1.31 -0.54
CA VAL A 158 29.06 1.84 -1.82
C VAL A 158 30.60 1.80 -1.78
N PRO A 159 31.30 1.24 -2.79
CA PRO A 159 32.75 1.33 -2.83
C PRO A 159 33.14 2.73 -3.27
N GLY A 160 33.59 3.56 -2.33
CA GLY A 160 34.05 4.91 -2.60
C GLY A 160 34.43 5.63 -1.32
N ASP A 161 35.66 5.38 -0.85
CA ASP A 161 36.62 6.40 -0.39
C ASP A 161 37.58 5.81 0.66
N PRO A 162 38.92 5.95 0.48
CA PRO A 162 39.90 5.44 1.41
C PRO A 162 39.97 6.33 2.66
N VAL A 163 39.51 5.80 3.79
CA VAL A 163 39.77 6.40 5.10
C VAL A 163 41.22 6.15 5.49
N LEU A 164 42.00 7.23 5.53
CA LEU A 164 43.30 7.32 6.18
C LEU A 164 43.15 7.00 7.68
N PRO A 165 43.93 6.08 8.26
CA PRO A 165 43.96 5.90 9.70
C PRO A 165 44.88 6.97 10.34
N GLY A 166 44.25 7.87 11.09
CA GLY A 166 44.93 8.72 12.07
C GLY A 166 45.43 7.88 13.24
N GLY A 167 46.65 8.18 13.68
CA GLY A 167 47.45 7.31 14.53
C GLY A 167 47.10 7.29 16.02
N SER A 168 47.61 6.25 16.66
CA SER A 168 47.91 6.23 18.10
C SER A 168 49.16 5.38 18.28
N GLY A 169 50.14 5.95 18.98
CA GLY A 169 51.53 5.60 18.87
C GLY A 169 51.97 4.32 19.58
N SER A 170 53.10 3.81 19.12
CA SER A 170 54.09 3.15 19.94
C SER A 170 55.40 3.17 19.17
N ALA A 171 56.37 3.89 19.73
CA ALA A 171 57.73 4.00 19.26
C ALA A 171 58.43 2.64 19.23
N GLN A 172 59.23 2.37 18.19
CA GLN A 172 60.57 1.78 18.31
C GLN A 172 61.32 1.84 16.96
N PRO A 173 62.66 1.93 16.98
CA PRO A 173 63.46 2.46 15.88
C PRO A 173 63.97 1.37 14.94
N LEU A 174 64.12 1.69 13.65
CA LEU A 174 64.91 0.89 12.71
C LEU A 174 65.98 1.75 12.02
N PRO A 175 67.17 1.20 11.74
CA PRO A 175 68.37 1.96 11.43
C PRO A 175 68.64 2.09 9.92
N GLY A 176 69.34 3.18 9.56
CA GLY A 176 70.47 3.21 8.61
C GLY A 176 70.21 2.92 7.12
N GLY A 177 70.64 3.84 6.26
CA GLY A 177 70.90 3.51 4.86
C GLY A 177 70.84 4.67 3.88
N ASP A 178 71.97 5.35 3.74
CA ASP A 178 72.42 6.29 2.71
C ASP A 178 71.70 6.37 1.35
N GLY A 179 71.75 7.59 0.78
CA GLY A 179 72.19 7.71 -0.61
C GLY A 179 71.42 8.63 -1.55
N GLY A 180 71.70 9.94 -1.47
CA GLY A 180 72.14 10.68 -2.67
C GLY A 180 71.11 11.39 -3.57
N ARG A 181 71.22 12.73 -3.58
CA ARG A 181 71.31 13.64 -4.76
C ARG A 181 70.05 13.70 -5.68
N ARG A 182 69.53 14.84 -6.15
CA ARG A 182 70.06 16.19 -6.39
C ARG A 182 68.92 17.09 -6.96
N ARG A 183 69.02 18.40 -6.68
CA ARG A 183 68.59 19.60 -7.49
C ARG A 183 67.08 19.91 -7.53
N ALA A 184 66.58 21.02 -6.96
CA ALA A 184 66.88 22.46 -7.05
C ALA A 184 66.11 23.20 -8.17
N ALA A 185 65.17 24.06 -7.75
CA ALA A 185 64.70 25.35 -8.33
C ALA A 185 63.24 25.56 -7.85
N GLY A 186 62.78 26.66 -7.27
CA GLY A 186 63.32 28.00 -7.08
C GLY A 186 62.23 29.03 -7.38
N ARG A 187 61.95 29.94 -6.41
CA ARG A 187 61.17 31.20 -6.48
C ARG A 187 59.63 31.05 -6.56
N GLY A 188 58.79 31.80 -5.84
CA GLY A 188 58.97 32.93 -4.91
C GLY A 188 57.64 33.72 -4.85
N GLY A 189 57.31 34.34 -3.70
CA GLY A 189 56.30 35.42 -3.64
C GLY A 189 55.24 35.32 -2.52
N HIS A 190 55.54 35.92 -1.36
CA HIS A 190 54.58 36.51 -0.39
C HIS A 190 54.68 38.05 -0.54
N PRO A 191 53.95 38.93 0.20
CA PRO A 191 52.57 38.90 0.76
C PRO A 191 51.80 40.25 0.57
N ARG A 192 50.52 40.33 0.98
CA ARG A 192 49.79 41.53 1.51
C ARG A 192 48.33 41.11 1.80
N ALA A 193 47.74 41.10 2.99
CA ALA A 193 47.64 42.01 4.14
C ALA A 193 46.69 43.22 3.95
N ALA A 194 45.47 43.10 4.50
CA ALA A 194 44.63 44.13 5.17
C ALA A 194 43.31 43.42 5.62
N ALA A 195 42.96 43.20 6.89
CA ALA A 195 42.77 44.06 8.07
C ALA A 195 41.33 44.61 8.22
N GLY A 196 40.75 44.36 9.41
CA GLY A 196 39.46 44.85 9.93
C GLY A 196 38.87 43.82 10.93
N ALA A 197 39.34 43.73 12.18
CA ALA A 197 39.01 44.54 13.37
C ALA A 197 37.49 44.54 13.69
N GLY A 198 36.98 44.21 14.88
CA GLY A 198 37.60 43.87 16.16
C GLY A 198 36.50 43.53 17.20
N GLY A 199 36.89 42.88 18.30
CA GLY A 199 36.01 42.54 19.42
C GLY A 199 36.75 41.86 20.57
N ARG A 200 37.46 42.65 21.38
CA ARG A 200 37.90 42.32 22.76
C ARG A 200 36.90 42.99 23.71
N GLY A 201 36.57 42.53 24.91
CA GLY A 201 37.08 41.43 25.73
C GLY A 201 36.26 41.34 27.03
N LEU A 202 36.50 40.26 27.78
CA LEU A 202 35.98 39.94 29.11
C LEU A 202 36.48 40.95 30.18
N PRO A 203 35.87 40.98 31.39
CA PRO A 203 36.36 40.16 32.53
C PRO A 203 35.21 39.52 33.35
N ALA A 204 35.28 38.26 33.75
CA ALA A 204 35.94 37.73 34.95
C ALA A 204 35.29 38.13 36.30
N GLY A 205 34.47 37.20 36.83
CA GLY A 205 34.52 36.69 38.21
C GLY A 205 34.22 37.62 39.40
N ALA A 206 33.04 37.44 40.00
CA ALA A 206 32.84 37.40 41.46
C ALA A 206 31.39 36.94 41.78
N ASP A 207 31.27 35.75 42.37
CA ASP A 207 30.13 35.31 43.21
C ASP A 207 30.68 35.36 44.65
N PRO A 208 29.91 35.74 45.70
CA PRO A 208 28.94 34.81 46.27
C PRO A 208 27.70 35.46 46.92
N GLY A 209 26.54 34.85 46.76
CA GLY A 209 25.50 34.93 47.80
C GLY A 209 24.09 35.19 47.30
N GLY A 210 23.39 34.12 46.96
CA GLY A 210 21.95 34.17 46.73
C GLY A 210 21.36 32.77 46.74
N ARG A 211 20.85 32.34 47.90
CA ARG A 211 19.97 31.17 48.00
C ARG A 211 18.73 31.42 47.12
N LEU A 212 18.49 30.56 46.15
CA LEU A 212 17.20 30.42 45.47
C LEU A 212 16.84 28.93 45.32
N PRO A 213 15.54 28.59 45.37
CA PRO A 213 15.05 27.28 45.78
C PRO A 213 15.15 26.21 44.68
N GLU A 214 15.52 24.99 45.11
CA GLU A 214 15.33 23.76 44.35
C GLU A 214 13.84 23.55 44.02
N GLY A 215 13.52 23.36 42.74
CA GLY A 215 12.20 22.82 42.39
C GLY A 215 11.63 23.18 41.02
N ALA A 216 12.44 23.30 39.96
CA ALA A 216 11.92 23.35 38.59
C ALA A 216 12.70 22.38 37.69
N ARG A 217 12.30 21.11 37.70
CA ARG A 217 12.75 20.14 36.69
C ARG A 217 12.00 20.44 35.38
N PRO A 218 12.66 20.57 34.22
CA PRO A 218 11.96 20.62 32.95
C PRO A 218 11.28 19.27 32.68
N ALA A 219 9.99 19.33 32.38
CA ALA A 219 9.18 18.20 31.96
C ALA A 219 9.62 17.72 30.56
N SER A 220 10.58 16.81 30.50
CA SER A 220 10.93 16.07 29.28
C SER A 220 11.16 14.58 29.58
N SER A 221 10.12 13.91 30.11
CA SER A 221 10.14 12.45 30.27
C SER A 221 8.77 11.83 30.03
N ALA A 222 8.16 12.15 28.89
CA ALA A 222 6.90 11.51 28.48
C ALA A 222 6.86 11.25 26.96
N ALA A 223 7.81 10.44 26.44
CA ALA A 223 7.64 9.69 25.18
C ALA A 223 8.84 8.77 24.86
N ARG A 224 9.36 8.00 25.83
CA ARG A 224 10.05 6.74 25.49
C ARG A 224 9.08 5.61 25.82
N ARG A 225 8.09 5.40 24.95
CA ARG A 225 7.46 4.08 24.87
C ARG A 225 8.56 3.13 24.46
N ARG A 226 9.06 2.38 25.45
CA ARG A 226 9.96 1.24 25.28
C ARG A 226 9.45 0.42 24.10
N GLY A 227 10.24 0.35 23.04
CA GLY A 227 10.06 -0.66 22.01
C GLY A 227 9.99 -2.01 22.74
N ARG A 228 8.96 -2.80 22.42
CA ARG A 228 8.86 -4.17 22.96
C ARG A 228 10.17 -4.89 22.62
N PRO A 229 10.78 -5.62 23.56
CA PRO A 229 11.96 -6.42 23.26
C PRO A 229 11.60 -7.39 22.13
N CYS A 230 12.39 -7.37 21.07
CA CYS A 230 12.30 -8.34 19.99
C CYS A 230 12.78 -9.69 20.54
N ASP A 231 11.85 -10.50 21.06
CA ASP A 231 12.12 -11.90 21.33
C ASP A 231 12.33 -12.64 20.01
N GLY A 232 13.54 -13.15 19.78
CA GLY A 232 13.84 -14.23 18.84
C GLY A 232 13.21 -14.10 17.44
N GLY A 233 13.73 -13.19 16.62
CA GLY A 233 13.71 -13.32 15.16
C GLY A 233 12.36 -13.18 14.43
N ARG A 234 11.27 -12.75 15.06
CA ARG A 234 9.98 -12.51 14.38
C ARG A 234 9.37 -11.17 14.78
N CYS A 235 9.52 -10.16 13.91
CA CYS A 235 8.74 -8.90 13.94
C CYS A 235 7.28 -9.15 13.50
N GLY A 236 6.60 -10.12 14.10
CA GLY A 236 5.25 -10.52 13.72
C GLY A 236 4.21 -10.14 14.78
N MET A 237 3.00 -9.80 14.34
CA MET A 237 1.86 -9.64 15.22
C MET A 237 1.58 -10.96 15.97
N SER A 238 1.33 -10.89 17.28
CA SER A 238 0.96 -12.09 18.06
C SER A 238 -0.25 -12.78 17.42
N PRO A 239 -0.34 -14.12 17.40
CA PRO A 239 -1.45 -14.84 16.77
C PRO A 239 -2.84 -14.35 17.20
N ALA A 240 -3.02 -14.07 18.50
CA ALA A 240 -4.29 -13.57 19.03
C ALA A 240 -4.66 -12.19 18.46
N ALA A 241 -3.72 -11.24 18.48
CA ALA A 241 -3.94 -9.92 17.90
C ALA A 241 -4.21 -9.98 16.39
N PHE A 242 -3.52 -10.88 15.68
CA PHE A 242 -3.76 -11.11 14.25
C PHE A 242 -5.17 -11.64 14.00
N LEU A 243 -5.63 -12.64 14.76
CA LEU A 243 -6.97 -13.21 14.59
C LEU A 243 -8.08 -12.18 14.87
N VAL A 244 -7.91 -11.32 15.88
CA VAL A 244 -8.84 -10.23 16.15
C VAL A 244 -8.86 -9.22 14.99
N ALA A 245 -7.68 -8.85 14.50
CA ALA A 245 -7.57 -7.91 13.39
C ALA A 245 -8.14 -8.49 12.08
N LEU A 246 -7.87 -9.76 11.80
CA LEU A 246 -8.43 -10.53 10.69
C LEU A 246 -9.95 -10.60 10.78
N ALA A 247 -10.51 -10.90 11.97
CA ALA A 247 -11.95 -10.93 12.18
C ALA A 247 -12.59 -9.56 11.92
N GLY A 248 -11.96 -8.47 12.38
CA GLY A 248 -12.42 -7.11 12.11
C GLY A 248 -12.38 -6.76 10.61
N LEU A 249 -11.26 -7.03 9.93
CA LEU A 249 -11.11 -6.72 8.51
C LEU A 249 -12.02 -7.58 7.63
N ALA A 250 -11.95 -8.91 7.78
CA ALA A 250 -12.74 -9.84 6.97
C ALA A 250 -14.25 -9.71 7.30
N GLY A 251 -14.59 -9.60 8.58
CA GLY A 251 -15.97 -9.40 9.03
C GLY A 251 -16.57 -8.09 8.53
N GLY A 252 -15.85 -6.97 8.68
CA GLY A 252 -16.30 -5.67 8.17
C GLY A 252 -16.42 -5.64 6.66
N THR A 253 -15.46 -6.25 5.95
CA THR A 253 -15.52 -6.39 4.48
C THR A 253 -16.73 -7.20 4.05
N TYR A 254 -16.95 -8.36 4.67
CA TYR A 254 -18.09 -9.20 4.39
C TYR A 254 -19.41 -8.49 4.69
N LEU A 255 -19.48 -7.72 5.79
CA LEU A 255 -20.65 -6.94 6.17
C LEU A 255 -20.99 -5.91 5.09
N MET A 256 -20.02 -5.15 4.57
CA MET A 256 -20.25 -4.22 3.47
C MET A 256 -20.78 -4.93 2.22
N ARG A 257 -20.18 -6.07 1.86
CA ARG A 257 -20.60 -6.86 0.71
C ARG A 257 -22.04 -7.36 0.86
N ILE A 258 -22.38 -8.00 1.99
CA ILE A 258 -23.73 -8.57 2.18
C ILE A 258 -24.79 -7.49 2.30
N LEU A 259 -24.48 -6.34 2.93
CA LEU A 259 -25.40 -5.19 2.98
C LEU A 259 -25.67 -4.68 1.56
N GLY A 260 -24.63 -4.49 0.75
CA GLY A 260 -24.78 -4.12 -0.66
C GLY A 260 -25.64 -5.11 -1.42
N VAL A 261 -25.34 -6.42 -1.34
CA VAL A 261 -26.11 -7.46 -2.04
C VAL A 261 -27.57 -7.49 -1.60
N LYS A 262 -27.86 -7.31 -0.30
CA LYS A 262 -29.24 -7.26 0.21
C LYS A 262 -29.99 -6.02 -0.28
N ILE A 263 -29.37 -4.84 -0.21
CA ILE A 263 -30.00 -3.60 -0.67
C ILE A 263 -30.22 -3.65 -2.18
N GLY A 264 -29.24 -4.10 -2.97
CA GLY A 264 -29.38 -4.26 -4.42
C GLY A 264 -30.52 -5.22 -4.80
N ALA A 265 -30.65 -6.34 -4.09
CA ALA A 265 -31.74 -7.29 -4.30
C ALA A 265 -33.13 -6.74 -3.93
N LEU A 266 -33.20 -5.80 -2.98
CA LEU A 266 -34.44 -5.11 -2.61
C LEU A 266 -34.79 -4.05 -3.65
N SER A 267 -33.83 -3.23 -4.08
CA SER A 267 -34.04 -2.22 -5.13
C SER A 267 -34.54 -2.86 -6.42
N ALA A 268 -33.94 -3.98 -6.86
CA ALA A 268 -34.38 -4.68 -8.06
C ALA A 268 -35.81 -5.23 -7.97
N ARG A 269 -36.31 -5.55 -6.76
CA ARG A 269 -37.71 -5.94 -6.56
C ARG A 269 -38.65 -4.75 -6.65
N LYS A 270 -38.26 -3.63 -6.06
CA LYS A 270 -39.09 -2.41 -6.06
C LYS A 270 -39.36 -1.96 -7.49
N THR A 271 -38.32 -1.94 -8.33
CA THR A 271 -38.47 -1.59 -9.75
C THR A 271 -39.38 -2.56 -10.49
N ALA A 272 -39.21 -3.89 -10.31
CA ALA A 272 -40.08 -4.87 -10.96
C ALA A 272 -41.55 -4.78 -10.49
N GLN A 273 -41.77 -4.47 -9.21
CA GLN A 273 -43.11 -4.29 -8.65
C GLN A 273 -43.79 -3.00 -9.14
N GLU A 274 -43.02 -1.93 -9.35
CA GLU A 274 -43.50 -0.68 -9.94
C GLU A 274 -43.89 -0.87 -11.41
N ASP A 275 -43.10 -1.64 -12.18
CA ASP A 275 -43.42 -1.98 -13.58
C ASP A 275 -44.73 -2.81 -13.71
N ASP A 276 -45.03 -3.68 -12.73
CA ASP A 276 -46.24 -4.53 -12.74
C ASP A 276 -47.51 -3.81 -12.20
N ALA A 277 -47.36 -2.70 -11.46
CA ALA A 277 -48.46 -2.06 -10.73
C ALA A 277 -49.22 -0.99 -11.53
N ASP A 278 -48.77 -0.60 -12.73
CA ASP A 278 -49.42 0.44 -13.53
C ASP A 278 -49.83 -0.02 -14.94
N PRO A 279 -51.06 -0.55 -15.09
CA PRO A 279 -51.67 -0.77 -16.41
C PRO A 279 -52.52 0.42 -16.90
N ALA A 280 -52.56 1.59 -16.21
CA ALA A 280 -53.58 2.62 -16.46
C ALA A 280 -53.11 4.10 -16.44
N GLN A 281 -51.82 4.40 -16.60
CA GLN A 281 -51.36 5.79 -16.73
C GLN A 281 -50.69 6.10 -18.07
N GLU A 282 -51.51 6.39 -19.09
CA GLU A 282 -51.12 7.31 -20.16
C GLU A 282 -51.01 8.74 -19.57
N THR A 283 -49.86 9.05 -18.98
CA THR A 283 -49.43 10.44 -18.78
C THR A 283 -47.97 10.55 -19.23
N PRO A 284 -47.65 11.37 -20.26
CA PRO A 284 -46.29 11.48 -20.78
C PRO A 284 -45.46 12.38 -19.86
N THR A 285 -45.05 11.83 -18.72
CA THR A 285 -43.78 12.21 -18.11
C THR A 285 -42.96 10.94 -18.04
N ALA A 286 -42.44 10.56 -19.22
CA ALA A 286 -41.49 9.48 -19.37
C ALA A 286 -40.22 9.83 -18.58
N VAL A 287 -40.21 9.49 -17.29
CA VAL A 287 -38.96 9.37 -16.54
C VAL A 287 -38.22 8.23 -17.23
N SER A 288 -37.19 8.60 -17.98
CA SER A 288 -36.51 7.65 -18.85
C SER A 288 -35.89 6.54 -17.97
N PRO A 289 -35.79 5.27 -18.42
CA PRO A 289 -35.11 4.20 -17.67
C PRO A 289 -33.68 4.57 -17.21
N HIS A 290 -33.07 5.55 -17.89
CA HIS A 290 -31.81 6.17 -17.51
C HIS A 290 -31.85 7.00 -16.20
N GLU A 291 -32.97 7.61 -15.83
CA GLU A 291 -33.11 8.46 -14.62
C GLU A 291 -33.21 7.63 -13.33
N LEU A 292 -33.86 6.45 -13.34
CA LEU A 292 -33.86 5.53 -12.20
C LEU A 292 -32.50 4.84 -12.00
N SER A 293 -31.78 4.55 -13.10
CA SER A 293 -30.38 4.08 -13.08
C SER A 293 -29.46 5.10 -12.39
N GLN A 294 -29.78 6.39 -12.51
CA GLN A 294 -29.08 7.53 -11.91
C GLN A 294 -29.76 8.07 -10.64
N SER A 295 -30.32 7.21 -9.77
CA SER A 295 -30.79 7.70 -8.46
C SER A 295 -29.69 8.58 -7.82
N PRO A 296 -30.01 9.77 -7.30
CA PRO A 296 -28.99 10.70 -6.78
C PRO A 296 -28.09 10.04 -5.73
N ALA A 297 -28.60 9.03 -5.02
CA ALA A 297 -27.84 8.17 -4.12
C ALA A 297 -26.75 7.33 -4.82
N ARG A 298 -27.03 6.71 -5.99
CA ARG A 298 -26.02 5.97 -6.77
C ARG A 298 -24.97 6.90 -7.35
N LEU A 299 -25.37 8.08 -7.85
CA LEU A 299 -24.42 9.08 -8.35
C LEU A 299 -23.51 9.60 -7.23
N TRP A 300 -24.08 9.79 -6.03
CA TRP A 300 -23.32 10.14 -4.82
C TRP A 300 -22.35 9.04 -4.40
N MET A 301 -22.79 7.78 -4.38
CA MET A 301 -21.93 6.64 -4.05
C MET A 301 -20.80 6.46 -5.06
N ASP A 302 -21.06 6.65 -6.35
CA ASP A 302 -20.04 6.53 -7.40
C ASP A 302 -19.00 7.65 -7.25
N ARG A 303 -19.44 8.90 -7.02
CA ARG A 303 -18.54 10.02 -6.73
C ARG A 303 -17.75 9.83 -5.43
N ALA A 304 -18.39 9.38 -4.35
CA ALA A 304 -17.72 9.12 -3.08
C ALA A 304 -16.67 8.00 -3.22
N THR A 305 -17.00 6.95 -3.98
CA THR A 305 -16.06 5.85 -4.26
C THR A 305 -14.89 6.33 -5.10
N VAL A 306 -15.14 7.12 -6.14
CA VAL A 306 -14.09 7.73 -6.97
C VAL A 306 -13.20 8.63 -6.13
N VAL A 307 -13.78 9.55 -5.35
CA VAL A 307 -13.04 10.46 -4.45
C VAL A 307 -12.20 9.66 -3.47
N LEU A 308 -12.75 8.59 -2.89
CA LEU A 308 -12.02 7.75 -1.96
C LEU A 308 -10.85 7.01 -2.64
N ILE A 309 -11.07 6.40 -3.79
CA ILE A 309 -10.02 5.70 -4.54
C ILE A 309 -8.90 6.67 -4.91
N VAL A 310 -9.24 7.87 -5.37
CA VAL A 310 -8.28 8.93 -5.70
C VAL A 310 -7.53 9.39 -4.45
N ALA A 311 -8.22 9.60 -3.33
CA ALA A 311 -7.60 10.02 -2.07
C ALA A 311 -6.65 8.95 -1.52
N VAL A 312 -7.07 7.68 -1.51
CA VAL A 312 -6.22 6.55 -1.10
C VAL A 312 -5.00 6.45 -2.02
N ALA A 313 -5.21 6.49 -3.34
CA ALA A 313 -4.11 6.45 -4.31
C ALA A 313 -3.11 7.59 -4.10
N ALA A 314 -3.60 8.83 -3.94
CA ALA A 314 -2.77 9.99 -3.66
C ALA A 314 -1.99 9.84 -2.34
N THR A 315 -2.62 9.32 -1.30
CA THR A 315 -1.95 9.10 -0.01
C THR A 315 -0.85 8.04 -0.12
N THR A 316 -1.11 6.93 -0.82
CA THR A 316 -0.11 5.87 -1.07
C THR A 316 1.02 6.30 -2.01
N MET A 317 0.77 7.31 -2.84
CA MET A 317 1.75 7.90 -3.73
C MET A 317 2.71 8.84 -2.99
N LEU A 318 2.20 9.56 -1.98
CA LEU A 318 2.91 10.62 -1.27
C LEU A 318 3.58 10.14 0.03
N PHE A 319 3.04 9.11 0.69
CA PHE A 319 3.49 8.70 2.02
C PHE A 319 3.81 7.19 2.12
N GLU A 320 4.88 6.88 2.86
CA GLU A 320 5.20 5.52 3.30
C GLU A 320 5.45 5.56 4.82
N GLY A 321 4.46 5.14 5.60
CA GLY A 321 4.50 5.26 7.07
C GLY A 321 4.33 6.70 7.56
N GLN A 322 5.40 7.28 8.12
CA GLN A 322 5.45 8.69 8.57
C GLN A 322 6.33 9.57 7.68
N GLU A 323 7.00 8.98 6.69
CA GLU A 323 7.93 9.68 5.82
C GLU A 323 7.29 9.98 4.47
N VAL A 324 7.65 11.14 3.91
CA VAL A 324 7.28 11.52 2.55
C VAL A 324 8.13 10.68 1.60
N VAL A 325 7.49 10.06 0.61
CA VAL A 325 8.19 9.21 -0.34
C VAL A 325 9.09 10.07 -1.24
N GLY A 326 10.26 9.54 -1.58
CA GLY A 326 11.17 10.17 -2.52
C GLY A 326 10.56 10.45 -3.90
N PRO A 327 11.07 11.47 -4.62
CA PRO A 327 10.42 12.04 -5.78
C PRO A 327 10.32 11.04 -6.94
N ALA A 328 11.14 9.98 -6.96
CA ALA A 328 11.05 8.93 -7.97
C ALA A 328 9.67 8.23 -8.01
N ARG A 329 9.06 7.96 -6.85
CA ARG A 329 7.71 7.34 -6.80
C ARG A 329 6.65 8.31 -7.30
N ILE A 330 6.74 9.58 -6.89
CA ILE A 330 5.79 10.64 -7.27
C ILE A 330 5.84 10.88 -8.79
N ILE A 331 7.03 10.98 -9.36
CA ILE A 331 7.20 11.20 -10.81
C ILE A 331 6.75 9.97 -11.61
N GLY A 332 7.09 8.76 -11.15
CA GLY A 332 6.67 7.52 -11.80
C GLY A 332 5.14 7.37 -11.83
N ALA A 333 4.48 7.49 -10.68
CA ALA A 333 3.03 7.39 -10.59
C ALA A 333 2.33 8.53 -11.36
N GLY A 334 2.87 9.76 -11.30
CA GLY A 334 2.36 10.90 -12.07
C GLY A 334 2.40 10.65 -13.58
N THR A 335 3.49 10.07 -14.09
CA THR A 335 3.61 9.71 -15.51
C THR A 335 2.60 8.64 -15.93
N GLY A 336 2.35 7.65 -15.06
CA GLY A 336 1.32 6.64 -15.29
C GLY A 336 -0.09 7.22 -15.32
N ILE A 337 -0.42 8.13 -14.42
CA ILE A 337 -1.71 8.84 -14.39
C ILE A 337 -1.88 9.68 -15.65
N LEU A 338 -0.84 10.40 -16.07
CA LEU A 338 -0.86 11.19 -17.30
C LEU A 338 -1.13 10.30 -18.52
N ALA A 339 -0.47 9.14 -18.62
CA ALA A 339 -0.73 8.18 -19.69
C ALA A 339 -2.18 7.66 -19.67
N ALA A 340 -2.75 7.40 -18.47
CA ALA A 340 -4.15 7.00 -18.34
C ALA A 340 -5.12 8.11 -18.80
N LEU A 341 -4.82 9.38 -18.50
CA LEU A 341 -5.60 10.52 -18.99
C LEU A 341 -5.54 10.68 -20.51
N LEU A 342 -4.42 10.28 -21.12
CA LEU A 342 -4.24 10.20 -22.58
C LEU A 342 -4.90 8.96 -23.20
N LYS A 343 -5.72 8.22 -22.44
CA LYS A 343 -6.43 7.00 -22.88
C LYS A 343 -5.50 5.87 -23.31
N ALA A 344 -4.27 5.84 -22.80
CA ALA A 344 -3.41 4.68 -23.00
C ALA A 344 -4.03 3.44 -22.31
N PRO A 345 -3.80 2.22 -22.85
CA PRO A 345 -4.27 1.00 -22.22
C PRO A 345 -3.67 0.86 -20.81
N MET A 346 -4.49 0.50 -19.82
CA MET A 346 -4.11 0.49 -18.38
C MET A 346 -2.77 -0.20 -18.10
N LEU A 347 -2.48 -1.32 -18.79
CA LEU A 347 -1.21 -2.02 -18.66
C LEU A 347 -0.01 -1.15 -19.07
N ALA A 348 -0.12 -0.40 -20.16
CA ALA A 348 0.93 0.51 -20.61
C ALA A 348 1.17 1.63 -19.61
N CYS A 349 0.10 2.18 -19.00
CA CYS A 349 0.22 3.17 -17.94
C CYS A 349 1.01 2.64 -16.74
N VAL A 350 0.72 1.41 -16.30
CA VAL A 350 1.40 0.76 -15.17
C VAL A 350 2.87 0.47 -15.50
N VAL A 351 3.14 -0.12 -16.67
CA VAL A 351 4.51 -0.43 -17.11
C VAL A 351 5.34 0.84 -17.22
N LEU A 352 4.76 1.92 -17.78
CA LEU A 352 5.42 3.21 -17.89
C LEU A 352 5.72 3.80 -16.50
N ALA A 353 4.76 3.78 -15.57
CA ALA A 353 4.98 4.26 -14.21
C ALA A 353 6.11 3.51 -13.51
N MET A 354 6.13 2.17 -13.63
CA MET A 354 7.18 1.33 -13.06
C MET A 354 8.54 1.60 -13.71
N ALA A 355 8.59 1.72 -15.04
CA ALA A 355 9.83 1.99 -15.77
C ALA A 355 10.44 3.35 -15.38
N VAL A 356 9.61 4.40 -15.28
CA VAL A 356 10.05 5.73 -14.87
C VAL A 356 10.54 5.72 -13.41
N CYS A 357 9.78 5.09 -12.51
CA CYS A 357 10.20 4.98 -11.11
C CYS A 357 11.52 4.20 -10.95
N ALA A 358 11.68 3.10 -11.69
CA ALA A 358 12.90 2.29 -11.67
C ALA A 358 14.10 3.04 -12.27
N GLY A 359 13.89 3.76 -13.38
CA GLY A 359 14.92 4.57 -14.02
C GLY A 359 15.43 5.70 -13.13
N LEU A 360 14.53 6.42 -12.46
CA LEU A 360 14.91 7.49 -11.53
C LEU A 360 15.71 6.97 -10.34
N ARG A 361 15.33 5.81 -9.79
CA ARG A 361 16.10 5.15 -8.72
C ARG A 361 17.47 4.68 -9.19
N ALA A 362 17.58 4.17 -10.42
CA ALA A 362 18.86 3.77 -11.02
C ALA A 362 19.81 4.97 -11.21
N LEU A 363 19.25 6.18 -11.36
CA LEU A 363 20.00 7.44 -11.47
C LEU A 363 20.30 8.08 -10.10
N GLY A 364 19.97 7.41 -8.99
CA GLY A 364 20.26 7.89 -7.63
C GLY A 364 19.24 8.89 -7.07
N VAL A 365 18.10 9.08 -7.74
CA VAL A 365 16.99 9.88 -7.23
C VAL A 365 16.16 8.97 -6.30
N ALA A 366 16.43 9.05 -4.99
CA ALA A 366 15.76 8.27 -3.96
C ALA A 366 14.38 8.85 -3.61
#